data_AF-A0A542B3T6-F1
#
_entry.id   AF-A0A542B3T6-F1
#
_cell.length_a   1.000
_cell.length_b   1.000
_cell.length_c   1.000
_cell.angle_alpha   90.00
_cell.angle_beta   90.00
_cell.angle_gamma   90.00
#
_symmetry.space_group_name_H-M   'P 1'
#
loop_
_entity.id
_entity.type
_entity.pdbx_description
1 polymer ?
#
loop_
_entity_poly.entity_id
_entity_poly.type
_entity_poly.pdbx_seq_one_letter_code
_entity_poly.pdbx_strand_id
1 'polypeptide(L)'
;MPSANASKPEPMIIISLRYADAPRMYDWLIEAFGFEKHAAYYSEDGRTLLHGELRMGASFVMLGSSEGNEFGKLVSRPAELGGTTASPYIATDDIDARCERARKAGAQICMEPTDQPYGSRDFICKDPEGHVWCFGTYRPSQPAT
;
A
#
# COMPACT_ATOMS: atom_id res chain seq x y z
N MET A 1 -36.74 8.07 -18.06
CA MET A 1 -35.49 8.63 -17.50
C MET A 1 -34.63 7.46 -17.06
N PRO A 2 -33.50 7.13 -17.70
CA PRO A 2 -32.60 6.14 -17.12
C PRO A 2 -31.97 6.76 -15.86
N SER A 3 -32.05 6.03 -14.75
CA SER A 3 -31.40 6.37 -13.49
C SER A 3 -29.91 6.50 -13.72
N ALA A 4 -29.34 7.67 -13.42
CA ALA A 4 -27.90 7.87 -13.39
C ALA A 4 -27.35 7.00 -12.26
N ASN A 5 -26.80 5.85 -12.64
CA ASN A 5 -25.95 5.04 -11.78
C ASN A 5 -24.80 5.97 -11.37
N ALA A 6 -24.86 6.58 -10.19
CA ALA A 6 -23.78 7.40 -9.69
C ALA A 6 -22.56 6.47 -9.60
N SER A 7 -21.64 6.60 -10.55
CA SER A 7 -20.43 5.79 -10.57
C SER A 7 -19.72 6.04 -9.24
N LYS A 8 -19.34 4.95 -8.57
CA LYS A 8 -18.46 5.08 -7.40
C LYS A 8 -17.23 5.87 -7.85
N PRO A 9 -16.80 6.91 -7.11
CA PRO A 9 -15.68 7.73 -7.54
C PRO A 9 -14.45 6.85 -7.72
N GLU A 10 -13.87 6.92 -8.90
CA GLU A 10 -12.68 6.16 -9.28
C GLU A 10 -11.43 6.77 -8.62
N PRO A 11 -10.43 5.95 -8.30
CA PRO A 11 -9.17 6.44 -7.75
C PRO A 11 -8.43 7.28 -8.80
N MET A 12 -8.25 8.57 -8.52
CA MET A 12 -7.53 9.48 -9.41
C MET A 12 -6.00 9.43 -9.22
N ILE A 13 -5.53 8.98 -8.06
CA ILE A 13 -4.11 8.85 -7.72
C ILE A 13 -3.87 7.46 -7.16
N ILE A 14 -2.91 6.75 -7.74
CA ILE A 14 -2.51 5.39 -7.37
C ILE A 14 -1.00 5.40 -7.20
N ILE A 15 -0.52 4.93 -6.05
CA ILE A 15 0.92 4.79 -5.82
C ILE A 15 1.44 3.52 -6.50
N SER A 16 2.61 3.64 -7.13
CA SER A 16 3.32 2.50 -7.73
C SER A 16 4.62 2.24 -6.98
N LEU A 17 4.76 1.05 -6.41
CA LEU A 17 5.93 0.63 -5.64
C LEU A 17 6.75 -0.40 -6.42
N ARG A 18 8.05 -0.48 -6.11
CA ARG A 18 8.96 -1.47 -6.69
C ARG A 18 9.58 -2.34 -5.61
N TYR A 19 9.61 -3.63 -5.87
CA TYR A 19 10.11 -4.65 -4.95
C TYR A 19 11.17 -5.51 -5.65
N ALA A 20 12.15 -5.98 -4.88
CA ALA A 20 13.06 -7.02 -5.33
C ALA A 20 12.30 -8.34 -5.53
N ASP A 21 11.48 -8.73 -4.55
CA ASP A 21 10.64 -9.93 -4.60
C ASP A 21 9.16 -9.53 -4.62
N ALA A 22 8.76 -8.91 -5.73
CA ALA A 22 7.38 -8.45 -5.91
C ALA A 22 6.32 -9.55 -5.83
N PRO A 23 6.53 -10.79 -6.34
CA PRO A 23 5.58 -11.89 -6.13
C PRO A 23 5.32 -12.16 -4.64
N ARG A 24 6.37 -12.33 -3.83
CA ARG A 24 6.23 -12.55 -2.39
C ARG A 24 5.57 -11.37 -1.70
N MET A 25 5.94 -10.15 -2.08
CA MET A 25 5.40 -8.93 -1.49
C MET A 25 3.93 -8.69 -1.87
N TYR A 26 3.49 -9.13 -3.04
CA TYR A 26 2.08 -9.10 -3.44
C TYR A 26 1.22 -9.88 -2.44
N ASP A 27 1.60 -11.12 -2.14
CA ASP A 27 0.89 -11.98 -1.18
C ASP A 27 1.04 -11.45 0.25
N TRP A 28 2.24 -10.99 0.63
CA TRP A 28 2.48 -10.42 1.95
C TRP A 28 1.61 -9.19 2.23
N LEU A 29 1.42 -8.29 1.26
CA LEU A 29 0.57 -7.10 1.43
C LEU A 29 -0.91 -7.47 1.63
N ILE A 30 -1.38 -8.53 0.97
CA ILE A 30 -2.72 -9.09 1.21
C ILE A 30 -2.83 -9.62 2.64
N GLU A 31 -1.87 -10.43 3.06
CA GLU A 31 -1.86 -11.06 4.38
C GLU A 31 -1.67 -10.06 5.53
N ALA A 32 -0.72 -9.14 5.41
CA ALA A 32 -0.33 -8.20 6.45
C ALA A 32 -1.31 -7.03 6.56
N PHE A 33 -1.69 -6.44 5.44
CA PHE A 33 -2.46 -5.18 5.41
C PHE A 33 -3.93 -5.36 5.02
N GLY A 34 -4.32 -6.56 4.58
CA GLY A 34 -5.70 -6.87 4.21
C GLY A 34 -6.11 -6.26 2.88
N PHE A 35 -5.17 -6.05 1.97
CA PHE A 35 -5.49 -5.75 0.57
C PHE A 35 -6.22 -6.92 -0.08
N GLU A 36 -7.06 -6.61 -1.05
CA GLU A 36 -7.68 -7.60 -1.92
C GLU A 36 -6.89 -7.74 -3.22
N LYS A 37 -6.73 -8.98 -3.68
CA LYS A 37 -6.19 -9.28 -5.01
C LYS A 37 -7.11 -8.68 -6.09
N HIS A 38 -6.53 -7.91 -7.00
CA HIS A 38 -7.25 -7.40 -8.18
C HIS A 38 -6.70 -8.00 -9.47
N ALA A 39 -5.43 -7.71 -9.78
CA ALA A 39 -4.77 -8.21 -10.99
C ALA A 39 -3.30 -8.51 -10.72
N ALA A 40 -2.74 -9.48 -11.45
CA ALA A 40 -1.33 -9.81 -11.42
C ALA A 40 -0.90 -10.36 -12.79
N TYR A 41 0.07 -9.71 -13.41
CA TYR A 41 0.62 -10.04 -14.71
C TYR A 41 2.09 -10.41 -14.56
N TYR A 42 2.42 -11.65 -14.90
CA TYR A 42 3.76 -12.20 -14.76
C TYR A 42 4.48 -12.29 -16.10
N SER A 43 5.81 -12.38 -16.05
CA SER A 43 6.62 -12.83 -17.18
C SER A 43 6.24 -14.25 -17.63
N GLU A 44 6.65 -14.62 -18.84
CA GLU A 44 6.36 -15.93 -19.42
C GLU A 44 6.88 -17.10 -18.55
N ASP A 45 8.02 -16.92 -17.88
CA ASP A 45 8.59 -17.90 -16.95
C ASP A 45 7.93 -17.89 -15.55
N GLY A 46 6.98 -16.99 -15.32
CA GLY A 46 6.22 -16.86 -14.07
C GLY A 46 7.01 -16.28 -12.89
N ARG A 47 8.28 -15.89 -13.07
CA ARG A 47 9.16 -15.49 -11.95
C ARG A 47 9.07 -14.00 -11.60
N THR A 48 8.74 -13.17 -12.58
CA THR A 48 8.73 -11.72 -12.43
C THR A 48 7.30 -11.22 -12.43
N LEU A 49 6.90 -10.49 -11.38
CA LEU A 49 5.62 -9.77 -11.39
C LEU A 49 5.84 -8.45 -12.15
N LEU A 50 5.41 -8.41 -13.42
CA LEU A 50 5.55 -7.24 -14.27
C LEU A 50 4.65 -6.10 -13.79
N HIS A 51 3.41 -6.45 -13.45
CA HIS A 51 2.41 -5.51 -12.95
C HIS A 51 1.42 -6.22 -12.03
N GLY A 52 1.32 -5.75 -10.80
CA GLY A 52 0.36 -6.20 -9.80
C GLY A 52 -0.51 -5.05 -9.35
N GLU A 53 -1.76 -5.35 -9.06
CA GLU A 53 -2.76 -4.43 -8.53
C GLU A 53 -3.39 -5.03 -7.28
N LEU A 54 -3.34 -4.26 -6.20
CA LEU A 54 -3.96 -4.57 -4.92
C LEU A 54 -4.99 -3.50 -4.60
N ARG A 55 -6.18 -3.92 -4.17
CA ARG A 55 -7.32 -3.04 -3.93
C ARG A 55 -7.65 -2.94 -2.45
N MET A 56 -8.00 -1.75 -1.99
CA MET A 56 -8.62 -1.53 -0.69
C MET A 56 -9.75 -0.50 -0.84
N GLY A 57 -11.00 -0.96 -0.71
CA GLY A 57 -12.15 -0.12 -1.04
C GLY A 57 -12.13 0.31 -2.50
N ALA A 58 -12.13 1.63 -2.74
CA ALA A 58 -12.01 2.23 -4.08
C ALA A 58 -10.55 2.54 -4.49
N SER A 59 -9.60 2.44 -3.56
CA SER A 59 -8.20 2.78 -3.79
C SER A 59 -7.38 1.56 -4.21
N PHE A 60 -6.27 1.83 -4.91
CA PHE A 60 -5.36 0.81 -5.39
C PHE A 60 -3.93 1.13 -4.99
N VAL A 61 -3.14 0.07 -4.85
CA VAL A 61 -1.68 0.09 -4.93
C VAL A 61 -1.28 -0.71 -6.14
N MET A 62 -0.41 -0.14 -6.96
CA MET A 62 0.27 -0.87 -8.03
C MET A 62 1.67 -1.25 -7.58
N LEU A 63 2.14 -2.42 -8.01
CA LEU A 63 3.50 -2.86 -7.71
C LEU A 63 4.06 -3.75 -8.80
N GLY A 64 5.37 -3.92 -8.81
CA GLY A 64 6.02 -4.93 -9.63
C GLY A 64 7.50 -5.06 -9.29
N SER A 65 8.13 -6.04 -9.92
CA SER A 65 9.55 -6.29 -9.76
C SER A 65 10.36 -5.09 -10.24
N SER A 66 11.43 -4.75 -9.52
CA SER A 66 12.35 -3.66 -9.88
C SER A 66 13.22 -4.03 -11.08
N GLU A 67 13.54 -5.30 -11.24
CA GLU A 67 14.41 -5.78 -12.32
C GLU A 67 13.64 -5.99 -13.63
N GLY A 68 14.31 -5.71 -14.76
CA GLY A 68 13.83 -6.10 -16.09
C GLY A 68 12.80 -5.19 -16.76
N ASN A 69 12.51 -3.99 -16.24
CA ASN A 69 11.64 -3.03 -16.93
C ASN A 69 12.09 -1.55 -16.80
N GLU A 70 11.75 -0.73 -17.79
CA GLU A 70 12.18 0.68 -17.85
C GLU A 70 11.64 1.53 -16.68
N PHE A 71 10.42 1.24 -16.22
CA PHE A 71 9.83 1.97 -15.10
C PHE A 71 10.56 1.68 -13.78
N GLY A 72 11.00 0.44 -13.57
CA GLY A 72 11.81 0.02 -12.42
C GLY A 72 13.16 0.72 -12.34
N LYS A 73 13.71 1.20 -13.47
CA LYS A 73 14.92 2.04 -13.49
C LYS A 73 14.67 3.47 -12.99
N LEU A 74 13.42 3.93 -13.02
CA LEU A 74 13.03 5.28 -12.61
C LEU A 74 12.57 5.36 -11.15
N VAL A 75 12.16 4.22 -10.57
CA VAL A 75 11.63 4.14 -9.21
C VAL A 75 12.51 3.22 -8.37
N SER A 76 13.45 3.82 -7.64
CA SER A 76 14.40 3.10 -6.79
C SER A 76 13.75 2.39 -5.61
N ARG A 77 14.37 1.29 -5.17
CA ARG A 77 13.94 0.56 -3.97
C ARG A 77 14.44 1.24 -2.69
N PRO A 78 13.74 1.09 -1.54
CA PRO A 78 14.18 1.66 -0.28
C PRO A 78 15.61 1.25 0.13
N ALA A 79 15.97 -0.02 -0.10
CA ALA A 79 17.30 -0.54 0.19
C ALA A 79 18.43 0.12 -0.64
N GLU A 80 18.12 0.65 -1.83
CA GLU A 80 19.11 1.33 -2.69
C GLU A 80 19.37 2.77 -2.24
N LEU A 81 18.37 3.40 -1.62
CA LEU A 81 18.44 4.80 -1.17
C LEU A 81 18.74 4.94 0.33
N GLY A 82 18.65 3.86 1.11
CA GLY A 82 18.72 3.90 2.57
C GLY A 82 17.47 4.49 3.24
N GLY A 83 16.37 4.63 2.50
CA GLY A 83 15.12 5.24 2.94
C GLY A 83 14.08 5.30 1.83
N THR A 84 12.93 5.91 2.09
CA THR A 84 11.89 6.13 1.07
C THR A 84 11.62 7.62 0.87
N THR A 85 11.30 8.01 -0.36
CA THR A 85 10.88 9.36 -0.73
C THR A 85 9.36 9.52 -0.77
N ALA A 86 8.62 8.42 -0.71
CA ALA A 86 7.16 8.39 -0.67
C ALA A 86 6.64 7.35 0.32
N SER A 87 5.48 7.62 0.91
CA SER A 87 4.76 6.68 1.79
C SER A 87 3.28 6.73 1.42
N PRO A 88 2.63 5.59 1.14
CA PRO A 88 1.18 5.53 1.10
C PRO A 88 0.61 5.90 2.48
N TYR A 89 -0.44 6.72 2.49
CA TYR A 89 -1.31 6.89 3.66
C TYR A 89 -2.60 6.11 3.41
N ILE A 90 -2.84 5.09 4.22
CA ILE A 90 -4.02 4.25 4.13
C ILE A 90 -5.00 4.70 5.18
N ALA A 91 -6.01 5.40 4.69
CA ALA A 91 -7.11 5.89 5.48
C ALA A 91 -8.06 4.73 5.81
N THR A 92 -8.02 4.22 7.04
CA THR A 92 -8.83 3.09 7.49
C THR A 92 -9.24 3.22 8.95
N ASP A 93 -9.98 2.23 9.46
CA ASP A 93 -10.43 2.14 10.84
C ASP A 93 -9.67 0.99 11.56
N ASP A 94 -9.90 0.82 12.85
CA ASP A 94 -9.30 -0.25 13.69
C ASP A 94 -7.76 -0.30 13.66
N ILE A 95 -7.15 0.87 13.87
CA ILE A 95 -5.71 1.12 13.74
C ILE A 95 -4.86 0.19 14.62
N ASP A 96 -5.29 -0.07 15.86
CA ASP A 96 -4.61 -1.01 16.76
C ASP A 96 -4.63 -2.45 16.24
N ALA A 97 -5.79 -2.93 15.79
CA ALA A 97 -5.93 -4.29 15.28
C ALA A 97 -5.10 -4.50 14.01
N ARG A 98 -5.03 -3.48 13.15
CA ARG A 98 -4.20 -3.49 11.94
C ARG A 98 -2.72 -3.44 12.26
N CYS A 99 -2.31 -2.63 13.23
CA CYS A 99 -0.92 -2.61 13.70
C CYS A 99 -0.50 -3.99 14.20
N GLU A 100 -1.33 -4.66 15.01
CA GLU A 100 -1.04 -6.00 15.50
C GLU A 100 -1.01 -7.06 14.40
N ARG A 101 -1.88 -6.94 13.38
CA ARG A 101 -1.83 -7.80 12.19
C ARG A 101 -0.52 -7.60 11.41
N ALA A 102 -0.13 -6.36 11.17
CA ALA A 102 1.12 -6.01 10.50
C ALA A 102 2.34 -6.53 11.26
N ARG A 103 2.36 -6.34 12.59
CA ARG A 103 3.42 -6.84 13.48
C ARG A 103 3.55 -8.36 13.39
N LYS A 104 2.44 -9.09 13.44
CA LYS A 104 2.43 -10.56 13.32
C LYS A 104 2.93 -11.05 11.96
N ALA A 105 2.70 -10.27 10.90
CA ALA A 105 3.21 -10.55 9.57
C ALA A 105 4.70 -10.17 9.40
N GLY A 106 5.34 -9.59 10.41
CA GLY A 106 6.76 -9.23 10.38
C GLY A 106 7.05 -7.81 9.91
N ALA A 107 6.06 -6.92 9.86
CA ALA A 107 6.30 -5.50 9.62
C ALA A 107 7.09 -4.87 10.79
N GLN A 108 8.04 -4.00 10.49
CA GLN A 108 8.75 -3.23 11.51
C GLN A 108 7.91 -2.02 11.91
N ILE A 109 7.28 -2.05 13.09
CA ILE A 109 6.54 -0.91 13.62
C ILE A 109 7.52 0.21 14.00
N CYS A 110 7.40 1.34 13.32
CA CYS A 110 8.25 2.53 13.50
C CYS A 110 7.58 3.57 14.41
N MET A 111 6.25 3.59 14.44
CA MET A 111 5.43 4.37 15.36
C MET A 111 4.24 3.52 15.78
N GLU A 112 4.11 3.27 17.07
CA GLU A 112 2.96 2.57 17.66
C GLU A 112 1.66 3.38 17.46
N PRO A 113 0.49 2.73 17.50
CA PRO A 113 -0.81 3.42 17.41
C PRO A 113 -0.91 4.60 18.38
N THR A 114 -0.92 5.81 17.83
CA THR A 114 -0.81 7.06 18.58
C THR A 114 -1.86 8.06 18.10
N ASP A 115 -2.57 8.68 19.05
CA ASP A 115 -3.51 9.75 18.76
C ASP A 115 -2.75 11.03 18.37
N GLN A 116 -3.19 11.66 17.29
CA GLN A 116 -2.53 12.78 16.63
C GLN A 116 -3.26 14.10 16.93
N PRO A 117 -2.57 15.25 16.92
CA PRO A 117 -3.18 16.56 17.19
C PRO A 117 -4.32 16.95 16.24
N TYR A 118 -4.38 16.36 15.05
CA TYR A 118 -5.42 16.56 14.05
C TYR A 118 -6.56 15.52 14.15
N GLY A 119 -6.69 14.84 15.29
CA GLY A 119 -7.81 13.94 15.59
C GLY A 119 -7.73 12.55 14.96
N SER A 120 -6.61 12.22 14.31
CA SER A 120 -6.38 10.88 13.77
C SER A 120 -5.75 9.96 14.81
N ARG A 121 -5.97 8.65 14.67
CA ARG A 121 -5.14 7.63 15.31
C ARG A 121 -4.29 6.99 14.24
N ASP A 122 -2.97 7.01 14.40
CA ASP A 122 -2.04 6.59 13.34
C ASP A 122 -1.02 5.57 13.83
N PHE A 123 -0.60 4.65 12.96
CA PHE A 123 0.64 3.89 13.13
C PHE A 123 1.48 3.93 11.85
N ILE A 124 2.79 3.81 12.00
CA ILE A 124 3.74 3.78 10.88
C ILE A 124 4.56 2.50 10.97
N CYS A 125 4.73 1.81 9.84
CA CYS A 125 5.57 0.63 9.76
C CYS A 125 6.40 0.60 8.47
N LYS A 126 7.44 -0.23 8.48
CA LYS A 126 8.14 -0.66 7.28
C LYS A 126 7.71 -2.07 6.92
N ASP A 127 7.50 -2.32 5.64
CA ASP A 127 7.35 -3.67 5.13
C ASP A 127 8.72 -4.39 5.05
N PRO A 128 8.76 -5.72 4.77
CA PRO A 128 10.00 -6.48 4.72
C PRO A 128 11.06 -5.98 3.73
N GLU A 129 10.70 -5.14 2.76
CA GLU A 129 11.65 -4.57 1.79
C GLU A 129 11.92 -3.07 2.04
N GLY A 130 11.39 -2.54 3.15
CA GLY A 130 11.73 -1.22 3.67
C GLY A 130 10.84 -0.08 3.19
N HIS A 131 9.75 -0.35 2.45
CA HIS A 131 8.79 0.72 2.13
C HIS A 131 8.08 1.15 3.39
N VAL A 132 7.90 2.45 3.57
CA VAL A 132 7.17 3.01 4.71
C VAL A 132 5.69 3.09 4.35
N TRP A 133 4.86 2.64 5.29
CA TRP A 133 3.41 2.68 5.21
C TRP A 133 2.87 3.42 6.43
N CYS A 134 1.95 4.36 6.18
CA CYS A 134 1.21 5.05 7.22
C CYS A 134 -0.25 4.61 7.17
N PHE A 135 -0.81 4.24 8.32
CA PHE A 135 -2.22 3.91 8.46
C PHE A 135 -2.83 4.86 9.48
N GLY A 136 -4.05 5.33 9.20
CA GLY A 136 -4.75 6.13 10.18
C GLY A 136 -6.20 6.45 9.85
N THR A 137 -6.87 7.11 10.79
CA THR A 137 -8.30 7.44 10.71
C THR A 137 -8.57 8.77 10.01
N TYR A 138 -7.55 9.56 9.66
CA TYR A 138 -7.73 10.84 8.98
C TYR A 138 -8.37 10.66 7.58
N ARG A 139 -9.33 11.52 7.27
CA ARG A 139 -10.00 11.60 5.95
C ARG A 139 -10.07 13.06 5.52
N PRO A 140 -9.21 13.52 4.57
CA PRO A 140 -9.14 14.93 4.19
C PRO A 140 -10.47 15.52 3.67
N SER A 141 -11.37 14.68 3.15
CA SER A 141 -12.65 15.10 2.56
C SER A 141 -13.86 14.99 3.50
N GLN A 142 -13.70 14.47 4.73
CA GLN A 142 -14.76 14.54 5.73
C GLN A 142 -14.63 15.86 6.50
N PRO A 143 -15.72 16.62 6.71
CA PRO A 143 -15.67 17.80 7.56
C PRO A 143 -15.23 17.37 8.96
N ALA A 144 -14.31 18.14 9.56
CA ALA A 144 -13.97 17.98 10.96
C ALA A 144 -15.25 18.13 11.80
N THR A 145 -15.57 17.12 12.59
CA THR A 145 -16.64 17.18 13.62
C THR A 145 -16.29 18.18 14.70
#